data_AF-A0A3D1VN71-F1
#
_entry.id   AF-A0A3D1VN71-F1
#
_cell.length_a   1.000
_cell.length_b   1.000
_cell.length_c   1.000
_cell.angle_alpha   90.00
_cell.angle_beta   90.00
_cell.angle_gamma   90.00
#
_symmetry.space_group_name_H-M   'P 1'
#
loop_
_entity.id
_entity.type
_entity.pdbx_description
1 polymer ?
#
loop_
_entity_poly.entity_id
_entity_poly.type
_entity_poly.pdbx_seq_one_letter_code
_entity_poly.pdbx_strand_id
1 'polypeptide(L)'
;TQACGHSTDGAKMFADLGFSRMVAARELNQDALALLAKESPIEIEMFVHGAICVSHSGQCLMSSVIGERSGNRGLCAQPCRLPYNGHYPLSIKDMCLADHMQDILTMNIAALKIEGRMKPPGYVYGVTSIYRRLLDERRNATPDEIAYLAALFSRSGFTSGYFTGNMTKSMLGIRREEDKNAKIPPMPDVIFEKKEKIVLPARTHVLPEFISCKKPITKERFVKSARYAHANQIVNCEDLDIRYLPLDKFVKGKANGLIMPYPVLDKEKDKVLKQVDIAIQNGACHALITHLGQIPWFIGKECTLHGDYRLNITNGESACQYERLEDVILSPELTLPQIRDMHFAKSTIIYGHLPLMTLEKPVEEPHLKDRRGVVFPLVRAGGRDVVLNSVPVYMLDKKAALKKAGGGVHLMFIRETPQEVKQIMKAFHEGLPPQTDIKRMKE
;
A
#
# COMPACT_ATOMS: atom_id res chain seq x y z
N THR A 1 2.21 6.52 5.76
CA THR A 1 1.52 6.04 4.55
C THR A 1 1.54 4.53 4.40
N GLN A 2 2.68 3.84 4.54
CA GLN A 2 2.78 2.38 4.26
C GLN A 2 1.93 1.48 5.17
N ALA A 3 1.50 1.99 6.33
CA ALA A 3 0.53 1.35 7.21
C ALA A 3 -0.95 1.54 6.76
N CYS A 4 -1.18 2.09 5.57
CA CYS A 4 -2.49 2.24 4.94
C CYS A 4 -3.47 3.15 5.73
N GLY A 5 -3.04 4.38 6.00
CA GLY A 5 -3.84 5.39 6.71
C GLY A 5 -4.94 6.00 5.83
N HIS A 6 -5.91 5.19 5.40
CA HIS A 6 -6.95 5.58 4.43
C HIS A 6 -8.39 5.47 4.95
N SER A 7 -8.59 5.08 6.21
CA SER A 7 -9.93 4.87 6.80
C SER A 7 -10.00 5.28 8.27
N THR A 8 -11.19 5.67 8.71
CA THR A 8 -11.48 6.06 10.09
C THR A 8 -11.31 4.89 11.06
N ASP A 9 -11.70 3.67 10.66
CA ASP A 9 -11.46 2.48 11.49
C ASP A 9 -9.98 2.17 11.64
N GLY A 10 -9.17 2.45 10.60
CA GLY A 10 -7.71 2.39 10.71
C GLY A 10 -7.17 3.39 11.74
N ALA A 11 -7.66 4.63 11.74
CA ALA A 11 -7.28 5.65 12.72
C ALA A 11 -7.62 5.23 14.16
N LYS A 12 -8.80 4.62 14.38
CA LYS A 12 -9.20 4.05 15.68
C LYS A 12 -8.27 2.93 16.13
N MET A 13 -7.93 2.01 15.23
CA MET A 13 -6.97 0.94 15.53
C MET A 13 -5.58 1.49 15.89
N PHE A 14 -5.11 2.54 15.22
CA PHE A 14 -3.85 3.19 15.59
C PHE A 14 -3.95 3.91 16.94
N ALA A 15 -5.08 4.54 17.26
CA ALA A 15 -5.32 5.12 18.56
C ALA A 15 -5.25 4.05 19.67
N ASP A 16 -5.90 2.91 19.48
CA ASP A 16 -5.85 1.78 20.43
C ASP A 16 -4.42 1.23 20.64
N LEU A 17 -3.54 1.38 19.63
CA LEU A 17 -2.12 1.04 19.70
C LEU A 17 -1.25 2.15 20.33
N GLY A 18 -1.84 3.28 20.73
CA GLY A 18 -1.15 4.40 21.38
C GLY A 18 -0.53 5.43 20.42
N PHE A 19 -0.96 5.48 19.15
CA PHE A 19 -0.55 6.56 18.26
C PHE A 19 -1.37 7.82 18.51
N SER A 20 -0.72 8.99 18.52
CA SER A 20 -1.41 10.29 18.60
C SER A 20 -1.69 10.93 17.24
N ARG A 21 -1.06 10.42 16.18
CA ARG A 21 -1.15 10.96 14.81
C ARG A 21 -0.98 9.88 13.76
N MET A 22 -1.77 9.98 12.70
CA MET A 22 -1.68 9.15 11.50
C MET A 22 -1.40 9.99 10.26
N VAL A 23 -0.43 9.56 9.45
CA VAL A 23 -0.18 10.14 8.13
C VAL A 23 -1.14 9.54 7.11
N ALA A 24 -2.05 10.36 6.58
CA ALA A 24 -3.03 9.98 5.57
C ALA A 24 -2.37 9.45 4.30
N ALA A 25 -3.05 8.51 3.63
CA ALA A 25 -2.65 8.03 2.32
C ALA A 25 -2.72 9.16 1.27
N ARG A 26 -1.80 9.19 0.31
CA ARG A 26 -1.59 10.34 -0.61
C ARG A 26 -2.62 10.39 -1.74
N GLU A 27 -3.32 9.29 -1.94
CA GLU A 27 -4.32 9.05 -2.95
C GLU A 27 -5.75 9.38 -2.48
N LEU A 28 -5.93 9.77 -1.21
CA LEU A 28 -7.23 10.24 -0.73
C LEU A 28 -7.61 11.57 -1.37
N ASN A 29 -8.86 11.67 -1.79
CA ASN A 29 -9.44 12.92 -2.28
C ASN A 29 -9.91 13.81 -1.12
N GLN A 30 -10.31 15.04 -1.45
CA GLN A 30 -10.83 16.04 -0.51
C GLN A 30 -11.93 15.49 0.42
N ASP A 31 -12.95 14.82 -0.13
CA ASP A 31 -14.06 14.30 0.67
C ASP A 31 -13.61 13.23 1.68
N ALA A 32 -12.76 12.30 1.24
CA ALA A 32 -12.25 11.24 2.10
C ALA A 32 -11.33 11.80 3.19
N LEU A 33 -10.50 12.80 2.86
CA LEU A 33 -9.64 13.49 3.83
C LEU A 33 -10.47 14.26 4.87
N ALA A 34 -11.51 14.98 4.44
CA ALA A 34 -12.37 15.74 5.33
C ALA A 34 -13.12 14.82 6.30
N LEU A 35 -13.69 13.71 5.80
CA LEU A 35 -14.34 12.71 6.63
C LEU A 35 -13.37 12.07 7.62
N LEU A 36 -12.21 11.62 7.16
CA LEU A 36 -11.19 11.02 8.01
C LEU A 36 -10.70 11.99 9.08
N ALA A 37 -10.43 13.25 8.73
CA ALA A 37 -9.97 14.27 9.67
C ALA A 37 -11.02 14.64 10.73
N LYS A 38 -12.30 14.57 10.37
CA LYS A 38 -13.44 14.83 11.25
C LYS A 38 -13.66 13.68 12.23
N GLU A 39 -13.67 12.44 11.75
CA GLU A 39 -14.07 11.26 12.53
C GLU A 39 -12.89 10.55 13.22
N SER A 40 -11.65 10.88 12.85
CA SER A 40 -10.46 10.30 13.46
C SER A 40 -10.32 10.72 14.94
N PRO A 41 -10.13 9.76 15.86
CA PRO A 41 -9.87 10.05 17.27
C PRO A 41 -8.46 10.62 17.50
N ILE A 42 -7.58 10.55 16.50
CA ILE A 42 -6.19 11.01 16.55
C ILE A 42 -5.93 12.06 15.46
N GLU A 43 -4.79 12.75 15.55
CA GLU A 43 -4.42 13.76 14.58
C GLU A 43 -4.20 13.16 13.18
N ILE A 44 -4.61 13.90 12.14
CA ILE A 44 -4.32 13.55 10.75
C ILE A 44 -3.25 14.48 10.19
N GLU A 45 -2.21 13.89 9.59
CA GLU A 45 -1.17 14.59 8.82
C GLU A 45 -1.32 14.25 7.33
N MET A 46 -1.33 15.27 6.47
CA MET A 46 -1.49 15.10 5.02
C MET A 46 -0.28 15.63 4.25
N PHE A 47 0.06 14.97 3.14
CA PHE A 47 1.04 15.53 2.19
C PHE A 47 0.40 16.66 1.40
N VAL A 48 1.13 17.77 1.24
CA VAL A 48 0.69 18.93 0.43
C VAL A 48 1.64 19.25 -0.72
N HIS A 49 2.90 18.83 -0.64
CA HIS A 49 3.88 19.15 -1.68
C HIS A 49 4.97 18.08 -1.86
N GLY A 50 5.37 17.89 -3.13
CA GLY A 50 6.52 17.11 -3.55
C GLY A 50 6.17 15.77 -4.18
N ALA A 51 7.12 14.84 -4.22
CA ALA A 51 6.97 13.60 -4.99
C ALA A 51 5.89 12.67 -4.40
N ILE A 52 4.92 12.28 -5.23
CA ILE A 52 3.89 11.31 -4.88
C ILE A 52 4.19 9.91 -5.41
N CYS A 53 3.74 8.90 -4.67
CA CYS A 53 3.86 7.51 -5.08
C CYS A 53 2.69 7.16 -5.99
N VAL A 54 2.97 6.47 -7.09
CA VAL A 54 1.94 5.90 -7.98
C VAL A 54 1.30 4.64 -7.38
N SER A 55 2.02 3.94 -6.50
CA SER A 55 1.50 2.75 -5.83
C SER A 55 0.75 3.15 -4.57
N HIS A 56 -0.45 2.59 -4.39
CA HIS A 56 -1.36 2.84 -3.28
C HIS A 56 -0.62 2.75 -1.94
N SER A 57 -0.72 3.82 -1.14
CA SER A 57 -0.13 3.98 0.20
C SER A 57 1.40 3.85 0.24
N GLY A 58 2.07 3.88 -0.91
CA GLY A 58 3.50 3.63 -1.05
C GLY A 58 3.90 2.17 -0.87
N GLN A 59 2.94 1.24 -0.95
CA GLN A 59 3.20 -0.20 -0.89
C GLN A 59 3.68 -0.69 -2.27
N CYS A 60 4.98 -0.89 -2.41
CA CYS A 60 5.62 -1.17 -3.71
C CYS A 60 6.71 -2.23 -3.57
N LEU A 61 6.48 -3.40 -4.17
CA LEU A 61 7.47 -4.47 -4.28
C LEU A 61 8.32 -4.33 -5.55
N MET A 62 7.88 -3.56 -6.56
CA MET A 62 8.62 -3.40 -7.82
C MET A 62 10.07 -2.94 -7.61
N SER A 63 10.30 -2.00 -6.69
CA SER A 63 11.63 -1.46 -6.41
C SER A 63 12.57 -2.53 -5.83
N SER A 64 12.04 -3.39 -4.96
CA SER A 64 12.74 -4.54 -4.40
C SER A 64 13.01 -5.59 -5.48
N VAL A 65 12.03 -5.81 -6.34
CA VAL A 65 12.09 -6.85 -7.36
C VAL A 65 13.07 -6.52 -8.49
N ILE A 66 13.09 -5.28 -8.97
CA ILE A 66 13.96 -4.83 -10.07
C ILE A 66 15.36 -4.46 -9.58
N GLY A 67 15.47 -3.81 -8.43
CA GLY A 67 16.71 -3.13 -8.00
C GLY A 67 17.19 -3.50 -6.61
N GLU A 68 16.63 -4.54 -5.99
CA GLU A 68 16.98 -5.02 -4.64
C GLU A 68 16.87 -3.96 -3.52
N ARG A 69 16.17 -2.86 -3.82
CA ARG A 69 16.00 -1.73 -2.94
C ARG A 69 14.53 -1.62 -2.56
N SER A 70 14.20 -2.06 -1.35
CA SER A 70 12.81 -2.09 -0.89
C SER A 70 12.21 -0.69 -0.75
N GLY A 71 11.17 -0.39 -1.54
CA GLY A 71 10.36 0.81 -1.35
C GLY A 71 9.64 0.79 0.01
N ASN A 72 9.20 -0.38 0.42
CA ASN A 72 8.51 -0.66 1.68
C ASN A 72 9.39 -0.48 2.93
N ARG A 73 10.72 -0.46 2.76
CA ARG A 73 11.70 -0.26 3.84
C ARG A 73 12.51 1.04 3.65
N GLY A 74 11.96 2.01 2.94
CA GLY A 74 12.53 3.35 2.80
C GLY A 74 13.63 3.50 1.74
N LEU A 75 14.03 2.43 1.05
CA LEU A 75 15.17 2.42 0.12
C LEU A 75 14.79 2.65 -1.35
N CYS A 76 13.53 3.01 -1.64
CA CYS A 76 12.96 3.15 -2.99
C CYS A 76 13.93 3.68 -4.06
N ALA A 77 14.10 2.90 -5.14
CA ALA A 77 14.92 3.22 -6.30
C ALA A 77 14.13 3.92 -7.43
N GLN A 78 12.88 4.29 -7.18
CA GLN A 78 11.99 5.00 -8.10
C GLN A 78 11.78 4.31 -9.47
N PRO A 79 11.49 2.98 -9.53
CA PRO A 79 11.28 2.29 -10.81
C PRO A 79 10.11 2.86 -11.62
N CYS A 80 9.09 3.41 -10.96
CA CYS A 80 7.96 4.09 -11.63
C CYS A 80 8.36 5.32 -12.45
N ARG A 81 9.60 5.82 -12.31
CA ARG A 81 10.14 6.97 -13.07
C ARG A 81 10.86 6.56 -14.35
N LEU A 82 11.05 5.26 -14.56
CA LEU A 82 11.68 4.71 -15.76
C LEU A 82 10.69 4.64 -16.92
N PRO A 83 11.18 4.62 -18.18
CA PRO A 83 10.32 4.40 -19.32
C PRO A 83 9.85 2.95 -19.39
N TYR A 84 8.56 2.78 -19.72
CA TYR A 84 7.92 1.51 -20.05
C TYR A 84 7.18 1.67 -21.38
N ASN A 85 7.28 0.66 -22.26
CA ASN A 85 6.68 0.70 -23.59
C ASN A 85 7.09 1.92 -24.46
N GLY A 86 8.24 2.53 -24.15
CA GLY A 86 8.76 3.72 -24.86
C GLY A 86 8.32 5.06 -24.26
N HIS A 87 7.47 5.08 -23.23
CA HIS A 87 6.97 6.31 -22.57
C HIS A 87 6.94 6.15 -21.04
N TYR A 88 6.24 7.02 -20.31
CA TYR A 88 6.29 7.09 -18.83
C TYR A 88 4.92 6.91 -18.16
N PRO A 89 4.27 5.73 -18.29
CA PRO A 89 2.89 5.51 -17.85
C PRO A 89 2.71 5.54 -16.32
N LEU A 90 3.80 5.39 -15.56
CA LEU A 90 3.81 5.37 -14.09
C LEU A 90 4.41 6.63 -13.45
N SER A 91 5.00 7.54 -14.23
CA SER A 91 5.70 8.70 -13.68
C SER A 91 4.72 9.85 -13.44
N ILE A 92 4.31 10.06 -12.20
CA ILE A 92 3.38 11.13 -11.81
C ILE A 92 4.11 12.44 -11.48
N LYS A 93 3.60 13.59 -11.93
CA LYS A 93 4.07 14.93 -11.51
C LYS A 93 4.16 15.07 -9.98
N ASP A 94 4.86 16.10 -9.54
CA ASP A 94 4.91 16.40 -8.10
C ASP A 94 3.54 16.91 -7.66
N MET A 95 3.11 16.51 -6.47
CA MET A 95 1.93 17.10 -5.85
C MET A 95 2.24 18.53 -5.43
N CYS A 96 1.30 19.43 -5.67
CA CYS A 96 1.29 20.75 -5.06
C CYS A 96 -0.17 21.11 -4.78
N LEU A 97 -0.49 21.40 -3.51
CA LEU A 97 -1.82 21.80 -3.07
C LEU A 97 -1.83 23.25 -2.57
N ALA A 98 -0.85 24.06 -3.00
CA ALA A 98 -0.71 25.44 -2.57
C ALA A 98 -1.90 26.32 -3.04
N ASP A 99 -2.51 25.96 -4.17
CA ASP A 99 -3.73 26.53 -4.73
C ASP A 99 -5.03 25.99 -4.08
N HIS A 100 -4.92 25.02 -3.18
CA HIS A 100 -6.03 24.39 -2.44
C HIS A 100 -5.94 24.62 -0.92
N MET A 101 -5.11 25.58 -0.48
CA MET A 101 -4.90 25.83 0.94
C MET A 101 -6.16 26.27 1.67
N GLN A 102 -7.05 27.04 1.03
CA GLN A 102 -8.34 27.40 1.63
C GLN A 102 -9.22 26.18 1.87
N ASP A 103 -9.29 25.24 0.92
CA ASP A 103 -10.00 23.98 1.10
C ASP A 103 -9.42 23.22 2.30
N ILE A 104 -8.09 23.09 2.36
CA ILE A 104 -7.37 22.38 3.42
C ILE A 104 -7.61 23.01 4.79
N LEU A 105 -7.65 24.34 4.88
CA LEU A 105 -7.89 25.07 6.14
C LEU A 105 -9.28 24.82 6.73
N THR A 106 -10.25 24.40 5.90
CA THR A 106 -11.57 23.97 6.39
C THR A 106 -11.58 22.52 6.87
N MET A 107 -10.55 21.74 6.52
CA MET A 107 -10.38 20.37 6.99
C MET A 107 -9.68 20.39 8.35
N ASN A 108 -10.14 19.56 9.28
CA ASN A 108 -9.56 19.44 10.62
C ASN A 108 -8.19 18.70 10.60
N ILE A 109 -7.28 19.09 9.71
CA ILE A 109 -5.98 18.49 9.49
C ILE A 109 -4.97 19.12 10.44
N ALA A 110 -4.26 18.29 11.20
CA ALA A 110 -3.35 18.72 12.26
C ALA A 110 -1.97 19.14 11.74
N ALA A 111 -1.52 18.54 10.65
CA ALA A 111 -0.19 18.81 10.11
C ALA A 111 -0.16 18.69 8.57
N LEU A 112 0.54 19.63 7.95
CA LEU A 112 0.84 19.62 6.52
C LEU A 112 2.27 19.13 6.32
N LYS A 113 2.44 18.13 5.46
CA LYS A 113 3.70 17.45 5.20
C LYS A 113 4.25 17.78 3.83
N ILE A 114 5.52 18.14 3.80
CA ILE A 114 6.28 18.44 2.57
C ILE A 114 7.34 17.35 2.37
N GLU A 115 7.46 16.82 1.16
CA GLU A 115 8.48 15.82 0.80
C GLU A 115 9.85 16.49 0.54
N GLY A 116 10.69 16.50 1.56
CA GLY A 116 12.04 17.11 1.52
C GLY A 116 13.20 16.12 1.40
N ARG A 117 12.97 14.81 1.31
CA ARG A 117 14.06 13.82 1.36
C ARG A 117 15.00 13.97 0.16
N MET A 118 16.30 14.09 0.43
CA MET A 118 17.36 14.29 -0.57
C MET A 118 17.19 15.58 -1.41
N LYS A 119 16.49 16.60 -0.87
CA LYS A 119 16.34 17.90 -1.50
C LYS A 119 17.39 18.89 -0.95
N PRO A 120 17.89 19.83 -1.77
CA PRO A 120 18.85 20.83 -1.31
C PRO A 120 18.21 21.84 -0.34
N PRO A 121 18.99 22.52 0.51
CA PRO A 121 18.48 23.50 1.47
C PRO A 121 17.59 24.58 0.84
N GLY A 122 17.93 25.08 -0.35
CA GLY A 122 17.12 26.09 -1.05
C GLY A 122 15.71 25.62 -1.41
N TYR A 123 15.54 24.35 -1.78
CA TYR A 123 14.21 23.77 -2.00
C TYR A 123 13.41 23.72 -0.68
N VAL A 124 14.04 23.25 0.39
CA VAL A 124 13.39 23.15 1.70
C VAL A 124 12.95 24.52 2.19
N TYR A 125 13.85 25.52 2.15
CA TYR A 125 13.55 26.90 2.51
C TYR A 125 12.41 27.48 1.67
N GLY A 126 12.51 27.41 0.33
CA GLY A 126 11.52 28.04 -0.54
C GLY A 126 10.13 27.43 -0.40
N VAL A 127 10.01 26.09 -0.40
CA VAL A 127 8.70 25.43 -0.27
C VAL A 127 8.10 25.69 1.11
N THR A 128 8.87 25.53 2.20
CA THR A 128 8.35 25.75 3.55
C THR A 128 7.94 27.20 3.78
N SER A 129 8.70 28.18 3.27
CA SER A 129 8.36 29.60 3.36
C SER A 129 7.05 29.94 2.65
N ILE A 130 6.83 29.42 1.44
CA ILE A 130 5.54 29.60 0.74
C ILE A 130 4.40 29.00 1.56
N TYR A 131 4.47 27.73 1.96
CA TYR A 131 3.37 27.11 2.72
C TYR A 131 3.12 27.78 4.07
N ARG A 132 4.16 28.25 4.77
CA ARG A 132 4.02 29.03 6.00
C ARG A 132 3.23 30.31 5.76
N ARG A 133 3.58 31.05 4.70
CA ARG A 133 2.87 32.27 4.29
C ARG A 133 1.39 32.00 3.98
N LEU A 134 1.10 30.95 3.20
CA LEU A 134 -0.29 30.60 2.86
C LEU A 134 -1.13 30.23 4.08
N LEU A 135 -0.52 29.54 5.06
CA LEU A 135 -1.16 29.24 6.34
C LEU A 135 -1.42 30.50 7.18
N ASP A 136 -0.46 31.42 7.25
CA ASP A 136 -0.62 32.68 7.99
C ASP A 136 -1.64 33.62 7.33
N GLU A 137 -1.63 33.70 6.01
CA GLU A 137 -2.53 34.57 5.24
C GLU A 137 -3.89 33.93 4.96
N ARG A 138 -4.07 32.64 5.27
CA ARG A 138 -5.31 31.87 5.09
C ARG A 138 -5.86 31.95 3.65
N ARG A 139 -4.96 31.82 2.68
CA ARG A 139 -5.30 31.94 1.25
C ARG A 139 -4.60 30.88 0.41
N ASN A 140 -5.04 30.79 -0.84
CA ASN A 140 -4.37 30.02 -1.88
C ASN A 140 -3.16 30.78 -2.42
N ALA A 141 -2.24 30.04 -3.02
CA ALA A 141 -1.07 30.59 -3.68
C ALA A 141 -1.44 31.44 -4.90
N THR A 142 -0.67 32.51 -5.11
CA THR A 142 -0.75 33.29 -6.36
C THR A 142 -0.06 32.55 -7.51
N PRO A 143 -0.32 32.92 -8.78
CA PRO A 143 0.39 32.37 -9.92
C PRO A 143 1.92 32.50 -9.80
N ASP A 144 2.43 33.59 -9.25
CA ASP A 144 3.87 33.81 -9.06
C ASP A 144 4.47 32.87 -8.01
N GLU A 145 3.75 32.61 -6.92
CA GLU A 145 4.17 31.64 -5.89
C GLU A 145 4.17 30.21 -6.45
N ILE A 146 3.19 29.86 -7.28
CA ILE A 146 3.17 28.56 -7.99
C ILE A 146 4.34 28.45 -8.97
N ALA A 147 4.63 29.51 -9.74
CA ALA A 147 5.76 29.55 -10.66
C ALA A 147 7.10 29.43 -9.92
N TYR A 148 7.25 30.10 -8.78
CA TYR A 148 8.41 29.99 -7.91
C TYR A 148 8.60 28.55 -7.40
N LEU A 149 7.54 27.92 -6.88
CA LEU A 149 7.57 26.52 -6.45
C LEU A 149 7.97 25.57 -7.60
N ALA A 150 7.44 25.79 -8.80
CA ALA A 150 7.74 24.97 -9.97
C ALA A 150 9.21 25.09 -10.41
N ALA A 151 9.79 26.28 -10.29
CA ALA A 151 11.20 26.56 -10.60
C ALA A 151 12.16 25.95 -9.57
N LEU A 152 11.76 25.83 -8.29
CA LEU A 152 12.56 25.13 -7.28
C LEU A 152 12.73 23.65 -7.63
N PHE A 153 11.62 22.99 -7.96
CA PHE A 153 11.62 21.61 -8.45
C PHE A 153 10.23 21.24 -8.94
N SER A 154 10.14 20.74 -10.18
CA SER A 154 8.93 20.06 -10.65
C SER A 154 9.28 18.94 -11.63
N ARG A 155 8.26 18.23 -12.09
CA ARG A 155 8.38 17.19 -13.13
C ARG A 155 7.46 17.57 -14.27
N SER A 156 7.87 18.49 -15.14
CA SER A 156 6.98 19.11 -16.13
C SER A 156 5.71 19.69 -15.50
N GLY A 157 5.88 20.38 -14.37
CA GLY A 157 4.81 20.97 -13.55
C GLY A 157 4.32 20.10 -12.38
N PHE A 158 3.16 20.48 -11.85
CA PHE A 158 2.51 19.87 -10.68
C PHE A 158 1.20 19.15 -11.03
N THR A 159 0.66 18.41 -10.06
CA THR A 159 -0.69 17.84 -10.10
C THR A 159 -1.37 17.93 -8.73
N SER A 160 -2.69 18.13 -8.74
CA SER A 160 -3.58 17.95 -7.58
C SER A 160 -4.57 16.79 -7.81
N GLY A 161 -4.30 15.91 -8.78
CA GLY A 161 -5.28 14.96 -9.33
C GLY A 161 -5.86 13.96 -8.33
N TYR A 162 -5.10 13.53 -7.31
CA TYR A 162 -5.67 12.70 -6.24
C TYR A 162 -6.60 13.50 -5.33
N PHE A 163 -6.18 14.69 -4.92
CA PHE A 163 -6.96 15.56 -4.04
C PHE A 163 -8.30 15.97 -4.68
N THR A 164 -8.27 16.34 -5.97
CA THR A 164 -9.46 16.75 -6.74
C THR A 164 -10.23 15.59 -7.35
N GLY A 165 -9.71 14.36 -7.30
CA GLY A 165 -10.28 13.19 -7.97
C GLY A 165 -10.07 13.13 -9.50
N ASN A 166 -9.39 14.11 -10.10
CA ASN A 166 -9.08 14.13 -11.52
C ASN A 166 -7.86 13.25 -11.88
N MET A 167 -8.08 11.93 -11.88
CA MET A 167 -7.03 10.91 -12.10
C MET A 167 -6.76 10.61 -13.58
N THR A 168 -6.46 11.63 -14.36
CA THR A 168 -6.25 11.52 -15.82
C THR A 168 -4.76 11.42 -16.19
N LYS A 169 -4.47 11.29 -17.50
CA LYS A 169 -3.09 11.34 -18.03
C LYS A 169 -2.36 12.66 -17.71
N SER A 170 -3.08 13.73 -17.38
CA SER A 170 -2.52 15.02 -16.97
C SER A 170 -1.65 14.95 -15.70
N MET A 171 -1.90 13.93 -14.86
CA MET A 171 -1.08 13.63 -13.69
C MET A 171 0.32 13.14 -14.06
N LEU A 172 0.55 12.65 -15.28
CA LEU A 172 1.84 12.11 -15.68
C LEU A 172 2.84 13.23 -16.03
N GLY A 173 4.10 13.02 -15.68
CA GLY A 173 5.17 13.96 -15.97
C GLY A 173 6.55 13.39 -15.68
N ILE A 174 7.55 13.97 -16.32
CA ILE A 174 8.96 13.63 -16.17
C ILE A 174 9.74 14.87 -15.80
N ARG A 175 10.91 14.67 -15.17
CA ARG A 175 11.85 15.78 -14.97
C ARG A 175 12.71 15.92 -16.22
N ARG A 176 12.51 17.00 -16.96
CA ARG A 176 13.25 17.29 -18.20
C ARG A 176 14.54 18.07 -17.90
N GLU A 177 15.39 18.26 -18.91
CA GLU A 177 16.59 19.09 -18.75
C GLU A 177 16.23 20.57 -18.54
N GLU A 178 15.15 21.05 -19.15
CA GLU A 178 14.68 22.42 -18.94
C GLU A 178 14.26 22.64 -17.49
N ASP A 179 13.63 21.64 -16.85
CA ASP A 179 13.25 21.69 -15.42
C ASP A 179 14.47 21.76 -14.49
N LYS A 180 15.63 21.25 -14.93
CA LYS A 180 16.87 21.28 -14.13
C LYS A 180 17.61 22.61 -14.26
N ASN A 181 17.48 23.26 -15.42
CA ASN A 181 18.15 24.51 -15.76
C ASN A 181 17.26 25.74 -15.56
N ALA A 182 16.03 25.56 -15.06
CA ALA A 182 15.10 26.64 -14.79
C ALA A 182 15.73 27.66 -13.83
N LYS A 183 15.71 28.94 -14.24
CA LYS A 183 16.12 30.04 -13.38
C LYS A 183 15.08 30.17 -12.27
N ILE A 184 15.54 30.08 -11.02
CA ILE A 184 14.68 30.30 -9.85
C ILE A 184 14.41 31.80 -9.76
N PRO A 185 13.15 32.26 -9.86
CA PRO A 185 12.84 33.67 -9.65
C PRO A 185 13.17 34.08 -8.21
N PRO A 186 13.36 35.37 -7.92
CA PRO A 186 13.51 35.82 -6.54
C PRO A 186 12.33 35.33 -5.70
N MET A 187 12.62 34.96 -4.45
CA MET A 187 11.58 34.59 -3.50
C MET A 187 10.60 35.78 -3.39
N PRO A 188 9.28 35.57 -3.54
CA PRO A 188 8.30 36.61 -3.27
C PRO A 188 8.51 37.14 -1.84
N ASP A 189 8.43 38.45 -1.63
CA ASP A 189 8.74 39.08 -0.34
C ASP A 189 8.02 38.35 0.81
N VAL A 190 8.82 37.78 1.73
CA VAL A 190 8.31 37.06 2.89
C VAL A 190 8.45 37.98 4.10
N ILE A 191 7.33 38.58 4.51
CA ILE A 191 7.25 39.25 5.80
C ILE A 191 6.82 38.21 6.83
N PHE A 192 7.76 37.77 7.67
CA PHE A 192 7.46 36.86 8.77
C PHE A 192 6.81 37.63 9.94
N GLU A 193 5.52 37.92 9.81
CA GLU A 193 4.71 38.33 10.96
C GLU A 193 4.15 37.10 11.64
N LYS A 194 4.51 36.90 12.91
CA LYS A 194 3.98 35.80 13.72
C LYS A 194 2.49 36.01 13.93
N LYS A 195 1.66 35.24 13.24
CA LYS A 195 0.20 35.29 13.40
C LYS A 195 -0.31 34.32 14.46
N GLU A 196 -1.58 34.52 14.84
CA GLU A 196 -2.26 33.62 15.77
C GLU A 196 -2.26 32.18 15.25
N LYS A 197 -2.04 31.24 16.17
CA LYS A 197 -2.07 29.82 15.85
C LYS A 197 -3.47 29.43 15.39
N ILE A 198 -3.56 28.61 14.35
CA ILE A 198 -4.82 27.95 13.98
C ILE A 198 -5.15 26.98 15.12
N VAL A 199 -6.28 27.21 15.77
CA VAL A 199 -6.78 26.33 16.82
C VAL A 199 -7.63 25.26 16.16
N LEU A 200 -7.22 24.00 16.34
CA LEU A 200 -7.98 22.85 15.85
C LEU A 200 -8.82 22.27 17.00
N PRO A 201 -9.99 21.68 16.69
CA PRO A 201 -10.76 20.92 17.66
C PRO A 201 -9.89 19.87 18.38
N ALA A 202 -9.99 19.83 19.70
CA ALA A 202 -9.28 18.84 20.52
C ALA A 202 -9.68 17.41 20.10
N ARG A 203 -8.71 16.51 20.13
CA ARG A 203 -8.95 15.08 19.91
C ARG A 203 -9.31 14.40 21.22
N THR A 204 -10.23 13.45 21.16
CA THR A 204 -10.80 12.77 22.35
C THR A 204 -9.95 11.60 22.83
N HIS A 205 -8.90 11.22 22.09
CA HIS A 205 -8.05 10.10 22.46
C HIS A 205 -7.05 10.48 23.56
N VAL A 206 -7.11 9.75 24.66
CA VAL A 206 -6.11 9.79 25.73
C VAL A 206 -5.10 8.68 25.46
N LEU A 207 -3.83 9.05 25.31
CA LEU A 207 -2.76 8.08 25.14
C LEU A 207 -2.68 7.17 26.38
N PRO A 208 -2.45 5.86 26.21
CA PRO A 208 -2.15 5.00 27.34
C PRO A 208 -0.87 5.46 28.04
N GLU A 209 -0.82 5.38 29.37
CA GLU A 209 0.35 5.78 30.17
C GLU A 209 1.61 4.97 29.80
N PHE A 210 1.41 3.71 29.36
CA PHE A 210 2.47 2.83 28.86
C PHE A 210 2.01 2.10 27.60
N ILE A 211 2.88 2.03 26.58
CA ILE A 211 2.69 1.17 25.42
C ILE A 211 3.25 -0.21 25.76
N SER A 212 2.39 -1.17 26.08
CA SER A 212 2.82 -2.55 26.32
C SER A 212 3.04 -3.26 24.97
N CYS A 213 4.26 -3.69 24.69
CA CYS A 213 4.48 -4.70 23.65
C CYS A 213 3.99 -6.03 24.20
N LYS A 214 2.87 -6.53 23.67
CA LYS A 214 2.32 -7.81 24.10
C LYS A 214 3.13 -8.95 23.48
N LYS A 215 3.16 -10.11 24.15
CA LYS A 215 3.98 -11.24 23.68
C LYS A 215 3.37 -11.82 22.40
N PRO A 216 4.20 -12.22 21.41
CA PRO A 216 3.70 -12.77 20.15
C PRO A 216 2.90 -14.06 20.38
N ILE A 217 2.01 -14.38 19.45
CA ILE A 217 1.37 -15.70 19.39
C ILE A 217 2.47 -16.73 19.07
N THR A 218 2.91 -17.47 20.08
CA THR A 218 4.04 -18.40 19.99
C THR A 218 3.66 -19.80 19.49
N LYS A 219 2.40 -20.05 19.14
CA LYS A 219 1.98 -21.38 18.70
C LYS A 219 2.43 -21.57 17.26
N GLU A 220 3.51 -22.33 17.06
CA GLU A 220 3.92 -22.71 15.71
C GLU A 220 2.79 -23.48 15.03
N ARG A 221 2.30 -22.92 13.93
CA ARG A 221 1.24 -23.52 13.11
C ARG A 221 1.73 -23.59 11.67
N PHE A 222 1.52 -24.74 11.05
CA PHE A 222 1.83 -24.95 9.65
C PHE A 222 0.53 -24.93 8.87
N VAL A 223 0.25 -23.80 8.21
CA VAL A 223 -0.93 -23.63 7.35
C VAL A 223 -0.52 -23.72 5.90
N LYS A 224 -1.17 -24.58 5.12
CA LYS A 224 -1.10 -24.57 3.66
C LYS A 224 -2.27 -23.80 3.12
N SER A 225 -2.00 -22.69 2.44
CA SER A 225 -3.06 -21.88 1.87
C SER A 225 -2.77 -21.51 0.43
N ALA A 226 -3.83 -21.19 -0.30
CA ALA A 226 -3.71 -20.58 -1.60
C ALA A 226 -4.78 -19.52 -1.81
N ARG A 227 -4.43 -18.51 -2.60
CA ARG A 227 -5.39 -17.54 -3.12
C ARG A 227 -5.61 -17.74 -4.60
N TYR A 228 -6.84 -17.51 -5.04
CA TYR A 228 -7.26 -17.64 -6.43
C TYR A 228 -7.90 -16.34 -6.90
N ALA A 229 -7.81 -16.02 -8.18
CA ALA A 229 -8.55 -14.91 -8.78
C ALA A 229 -10.01 -15.28 -9.07
N HIS A 230 -10.30 -16.56 -9.30
CA HIS A 230 -11.60 -17.09 -9.71
C HIS A 230 -11.86 -18.49 -9.15
N ALA A 231 -13.12 -18.82 -8.86
CA ALA A 231 -13.50 -20.10 -8.27
C ALA A 231 -13.21 -21.32 -9.16
N ASN A 232 -13.21 -21.16 -10.48
CA ASN A 232 -12.91 -22.23 -11.43
C ASN A 232 -11.44 -22.67 -11.43
N GLN A 233 -10.53 -21.87 -10.85
CA GLN A 233 -9.13 -22.24 -10.66
C GLN A 233 -8.93 -23.25 -9.53
N ILE A 234 -9.92 -23.41 -8.64
CA ILE A 234 -9.79 -24.29 -7.47
C ILE A 234 -10.03 -25.74 -7.92
N VAL A 235 -8.92 -26.44 -8.21
CA VAL A 235 -8.89 -27.83 -8.68
C VAL A 235 -7.75 -28.59 -7.98
N ASN A 236 -7.97 -29.83 -7.54
CA ASN A 236 -6.97 -30.66 -6.83
C ASN A 236 -6.33 -29.91 -5.63
N CYS A 237 -7.18 -29.37 -4.75
CA CYS A 237 -6.79 -28.49 -3.65
C CYS A 237 -7.38 -28.94 -2.29
N GLU A 238 -7.70 -30.23 -2.18
CA GLU A 238 -8.29 -30.85 -1.00
C GLU A 238 -7.31 -30.86 0.19
N ASP A 239 -6.00 -30.81 -0.08
CA ASP A 239 -4.93 -30.82 0.92
C ASP A 239 -4.54 -29.43 1.44
N LEU A 240 -5.15 -28.36 0.90
CA LEU A 240 -5.00 -27.01 1.41
C LEU A 240 -5.94 -26.78 2.59
N ASP A 241 -5.42 -26.21 3.67
CA ASP A 241 -6.22 -25.85 4.84
C ASP A 241 -7.16 -24.68 4.51
N ILE A 242 -6.66 -23.69 3.75
CA ILE A 242 -7.41 -22.49 3.41
C ILE A 242 -7.32 -22.16 1.93
N ARG A 243 -8.48 -22.00 1.29
CA ARG A 243 -8.64 -21.55 -0.09
C ARG A 243 -9.31 -20.19 -0.07
N TYR A 244 -8.57 -19.17 -0.51
CA TYR A 244 -9.02 -17.78 -0.52
C TYR A 244 -9.56 -17.34 -1.88
N LEU A 245 -10.73 -16.68 -1.88
CA LEU A 245 -11.26 -15.95 -3.05
C LEU A 245 -11.47 -14.46 -2.71
N PRO A 246 -11.36 -13.54 -3.68
CA PRO A 246 -11.77 -12.16 -3.52
C PRO A 246 -13.20 -12.07 -3.01
N LEU A 247 -13.46 -11.14 -2.10
CA LEU A 247 -14.77 -10.97 -1.46
C LEU A 247 -15.93 -10.89 -2.46
N ASP A 248 -15.75 -10.15 -3.56
CA ASP A 248 -16.73 -9.96 -4.63
C ASP A 248 -16.91 -11.19 -5.55
N LYS A 249 -16.04 -12.20 -5.40
CA LYS A 249 -16.04 -13.44 -6.19
C LYS A 249 -16.17 -14.69 -5.33
N PHE A 250 -16.54 -14.55 -4.06
CA PHE A 250 -16.68 -15.68 -3.15
C PHE A 250 -17.79 -16.62 -3.63
N VAL A 251 -17.51 -17.93 -3.66
CA VAL A 251 -18.47 -18.95 -4.10
C VAL A 251 -18.55 -20.05 -3.03
N LYS A 252 -19.78 -20.27 -2.52
CA LYS A 252 -20.09 -21.31 -1.53
C LYS A 252 -19.57 -22.67 -1.99
N GLY A 253 -18.91 -23.39 -1.07
CA GLY A 253 -18.38 -24.74 -1.31
C GLY A 253 -17.13 -24.81 -2.19
N LYS A 254 -16.66 -23.69 -2.77
CA LYS A 254 -15.39 -23.63 -3.52
C LYS A 254 -14.25 -23.11 -2.67
N ALA A 255 -14.52 -22.14 -1.80
CA ALA A 255 -13.56 -21.53 -0.88
C ALA A 255 -14.11 -21.51 0.54
N ASN A 256 -13.21 -21.51 1.52
CA ASN A 256 -13.52 -21.28 2.94
C ASN A 256 -12.90 -19.99 3.48
N GLY A 257 -12.08 -19.30 2.67
CA GLY A 257 -11.48 -18.01 2.99
C GLY A 257 -11.88 -16.91 2.02
N LEU A 258 -12.00 -15.69 2.53
CA LEU A 258 -12.19 -14.48 1.74
C LEU A 258 -10.94 -13.60 1.77
N ILE A 259 -10.64 -12.92 0.67
CA ILE A 259 -9.59 -11.90 0.59
C ILE A 259 -10.27 -10.56 0.70
N MET A 260 -9.92 -9.81 1.74
CA MET A 260 -10.48 -8.48 1.91
C MET A 260 -10.00 -7.55 0.77
N PRO A 261 -10.89 -6.73 0.21
CA PRO A 261 -10.51 -5.76 -0.81
C PRO A 261 -9.50 -4.75 -0.26
N TYR A 262 -8.67 -4.22 -1.15
CA TYR A 262 -7.66 -3.21 -0.82
C TYR A 262 -7.55 -2.16 -1.93
N PRO A 263 -7.54 -0.87 -1.55
CA PRO A 263 -8.06 -0.31 -0.29
C PRO A 263 -9.59 -0.42 -0.19
N VAL A 264 -10.12 -0.06 0.99
CA VAL A 264 -11.54 0.26 1.19
C VAL A 264 -11.60 1.62 1.87
N LEU A 265 -12.22 2.59 1.20
CA LEU A 265 -12.45 3.92 1.77
C LEU A 265 -13.69 3.91 2.67
N ASP A 266 -13.79 4.89 3.57
CA ASP A 266 -14.92 4.97 4.53
C ASP A 266 -16.29 4.97 3.84
N LYS A 267 -16.43 5.62 2.68
CA LYS A 267 -17.66 5.62 1.88
C LYS A 267 -18.06 4.25 1.32
N GLU A 268 -17.11 3.32 1.20
CA GLU A 268 -17.31 1.98 0.65
C GLU A 268 -17.59 0.94 1.75
N LYS A 269 -17.35 1.30 3.02
CA LYS A 269 -17.40 0.41 4.18
C LYS A 269 -18.69 -0.38 4.27
N ASP A 270 -19.84 0.29 4.25
CA ASP A 270 -21.14 -0.37 4.46
C ASP A 270 -21.46 -1.39 3.36
N LYS A 271 -21.08 -1.08 2.11
CA LYS A 271 -21.22 -2.01 0.99
C LYS A 271 -20.34 -3.24 1.20
N VAL A 272 -19.09 -3.04 1.61
CA VAL A 272 -18.14 -4.14 1.85
C VAL A 272 -18.57 -5.00 3.05
N LEU A 273 -19.05 -4.40 4.14
CA LEU A 273 -19.57 -5.14 5.30
C LEU A 273 -20.72 -6.07 4.94
N LYS A 274 -21.68 -5.59 4.13
CA LYS A 274 -22.77 -6.45 3.62
C LYS A 274 -22.25 -7.63 2.81
N GLN A 275 -21.22 -7.43 2.00
CA GLN A 275 -20.60 -8.52 1.24
C GLN A 275 -19.88 -9.52 2.16
N VAL A 276 -19.23 -9.05 3.23
CA VAL A 276 -18.59 -9.91 4.25
C VAL A 276 -19.65 -10.80 4.92
N ASP A 277 -20.78 -10.22 5.33
CA ASP A 277 -21.87 -10.99 5.96
C ASP A 277 -22.40 -12.08 5.04
N ILE A 278 -22.63 -11.75 3.77
CA ILE A 278 -23.07 -12.71 2.74
C ILE A 278 -22.02 -13.82 2.54
N ALA A 279 -20.73 -13.48 2.52
CA ALA A 279 -19.67 -14.48 2.34
C ALA A 279 -19.59 -15.45 3.53
N ILE A 280 -19.72 -14.95 4.76
CA ILE A 280 -19.71 -15.77 5.98
C ILE A 280 -20.93 -16.69 6.03
N GLN A 281 -22.13 -16.17 5.71
CA GLN A 281 -23.34 -17.00 5.57
C GLN A 281 -23.18 -18.10 4.50
N ASN A 282 -22.35 -17.85 3.48
CA ASN A 282 -22.00 -18.81 2.44
C ASN A 282 -20.82 -19.73 2.78
N GLY A 283 -20.36 -19.74 4.04
CA GLY A 283 -19.36 -20.68 4.55
C GLY A 283 -17.93 -20.15 4.56
N ALA A 284 -17.72 -18.83 4.40
CA ALA A 284 -16.40 -18.25 4.67
C ALA A 284 -16.14 -18.23 6.19
N CYS A 285 -15.16 -19.00 6.64
CA CYS A 285 -14.73 -19.06 8.04
C CYS A 285 -13.30 -18.51 8.24
N HIS A 286 -12.64 -18.07 7.16
CA HIS A 286 -11.35 -17.40 7.20
C HIS A 286 -11.39 -16.06 6.46
N ALA A 287 -10.65 -15.05 6.92
CA ALA A 287 -10.52 -13.77 6.23
C ALA A 287 -9.05 -13.30 6.20
N LEU A 288 -8.58 -12.96 5.00
CA LEU A 288 -7.26 -12.43 4.77
C LEU A 288 -7.30 -10.89 4.80
N ILE A 289 -6.77 -10.32 5.88
CA ILE A 289 -6.80 -8.91 6.24
C ILE A 289 -5.65 -8.15 5.56
N THR A 290 -5.99 -7.08 4.83
CA THR A 290 -5.01 -6.31 4.05
C THR A 290 -4.58 -5.00 4.73
N HIS A 291 -5.33 -4.52 5.72
CA HIS A 291 -4.96 -3.40 6.59
C HIS A 291 -5.68 -3.47 7.94
N LEU A 292 -5.11 -2.84 8.97
CA LEU A 292 -5.59 -2.91 10.36
C LEU A 292 -7.06 -2.51 10.56
N GLY A 293 -7.52 -1.49 9.82
CA GLY A 293 -8.90 -1.00 9.90
C GLY A 293 -9.98 -2.03 9.54
N GLN A 294 -9.62 -3.18 8.95
CA GLN A 294 -10.58 -4.26 8.64
C GLN A 294 -10.83 -5.20 9.81
N ILE A 295 -9.93 -5.24 10.81
CA ILE A 295 -10.03 -6.16 11.93
C ILE A 295 -11.34 -5.97 12.73
N PRO A 296 -11.76 -4.73 13.07
CA PRO A 296 -13.02 -4.53 13.81
C PRO A 296 -14.27 -5.03 13.08
N TRP A 297 -14.22 -5.23 11.76
CA TRP A 297 -15.37 -5.65 10.96
C TRP A 297 -15.80 -7.10 11.21
N PHE A 298 -14.95 -7.88 11.88
CA PHE A 298 -15.19 -9.29 12.18
C PHE A 298 -15.53 -9.54 13.65
N ILE A 299 -15.66 -8.49 14.47
CA ILE A 299 -16.10 -8.65 15.87
C ILE A 299 -17.49 -9.30 15.90
N GLY A 300 -17.62 -10.38 16.68
CA GLY A 300 -18.86 -11.15 16.81
C GLY A 300 -19.17 -12.06 15.63
N LYS A 301 -18.24 -12.24 14.68
CA LYS A 301 -18.39 -13.17 13.56
C LYS A 301 -17.53 -14.41 13.79
N GLU A 302 -18.05 -15.58 13.43
CA GLU A 302 -17.31 -16.85 13.46
C GLU A 302 -16.34 -16.93 12.27
N CYS A 303 -15.28 -16.13 12.32
CA CYS A 303 -14.30 -16.03 11.25
C CYS A 303 -12.88 -15.85 11.82
N THR A 304 -11.95 -16.71 11.39
CA THR A 304 -10.54 -16.63 11.77
C THR A 304 -9.83 -15.62 10.87
N LEU A 305 -9.09 -14.69 11.46
CA LEU A 305 -8.42 -13.62 10.72
C LEU A 305 -6.95 -13.97 10.47
N HIS A 306 -6.50 -13.71 9.26
CA HIS A 306 -5.13 -13.95 8.81
C HIS A 306 -4.56 -12.68 8.21
N GLY A 307 -3.29 -12.38 8.43
CA GLY A 307 -2.64 -11.21 7.85
C GLY A 307 -2.18 -11.44 6.42
N ASP A 308 -2.57 -10.57 5.49
CA ASP A 308 -2.01 -10.54 4.14
C ASP A 308 -0.58 -9.98 4.17
N TYR A 309 0.23 -10.36 3.16
CA TYR A 309 1.58 -9.82 2.98
C TYR A 309 1.62 -8.28 2.86
N ARG A 310 0.50 -7.65 2.50
CA ARG A 310 0.32 -6.19 2.49
C ARG A 310 0.43 -5.54 3.86
N LEU A 311 0.29 -6.27 4.97
CA LEU A 311 0.61 -5.72 6.30
C LEU A 311 2.11 -5.40 6.44
N ASN A 312 2.94 -5.87 5.50
CA ASN A 312 4.36 -5.54 5.37
C ASN A 312 5.16 -5.84 6.66
N ILE A 313 4.83 -6.94 7.31
CA ILE A 313 5.50 -7.39 8.53
C ILE A 313 6.86 -7.95 8.15
N THR A 314 7.92 -7.34 8.70
CA THR A 314 9.33 -7.66 8.37
C THR A 314 10.20 -7.88 9.61
N ASN A 315 9.63 -7.81 10.81
CA ASN A 315 10.29 -8.08 12.09
C ASN A 315 9.25 -8.61 13.11
N GLY A 316 9.73 -9.30 14.15
CA GLY A 316 8.88 -9.96 15.14
C GLY A 316 8.14 -8.96 16.03
N GLU A 317 8.74 -7.82 16.35
CA GLU A 317 8.18 -6.76 17.19
C GLU A 317 6.92 -6.15 16.57
N SER A 318 6.95 -5.91 15.25
CA SER A 318 5.77 -5.45 14.51
C SER A 318 4.69 -6.51 14.54
N ALA A 319 5.05 -7.78 14.37
CA ALA A 319 4.09 -8.89 14.41
C ALA A 319 3.35 -9.00 15.74
N CYS A 320 4.03 -8.70 16.86
CA CYS A 320 3.44 -8.70 18.20
C CYS A 320 2.27 -7.71 18.35
N GLN A 321 2.17 -6.69 17.50
CA GLN A 321 1.09 -5.72 17.53
C GLN A 321 -0.21 -6.24 16.89
N TYR A 322 -0.18 -7.41 16.24
CA TYR A 322 -1.30 -7.98 15.49
C TYR A 322 -1.94 -9.19 16.20
N GLU A 323 -2.18 -9.10 17.51
CA GLU A 323 -2.70 -10.21 18.33
C GLU A 323 -4.04 -10.80 17.89
N ARG A 324 -4.82 -10.05 17.10
CA ARG A 324 -6.13 -10.49 16.61
C ARG A 324 -6.04 -11.35 15.34
N LEU A 325 -4.83 -11.54 14.81
CA LEU A 325 -4.58 -12.38 13.64
C LEU A 325 -4.01 -13.72 14.09
N GLU A 326 -4.55 -14.81 13.55
CA GLU A 326 -4.11 -16.18 13.84
C GLU A 326 -2.71 -16.45 13.29
N ASP A 327 -2.43 -15.98 12.08
CA ASP A 327 -1.12 -16.00 11.44
C ASP A 327 -0.98 -14.85 10.43
N VAL A 328 0.21 -14.71 9.84
CA VAL A 328 0.48 -13.69 8.83
C VAL A 328 1.28 -14.29 7.67
N ILE A 329 0.86 -13.99 6.45
CA ILE A 329 1.68 -14.19 5.25
C ILE A 329 2.77 -13.11 5.26
N LEU A 330 4.04 -13.53 5.30
CA LEU A 330 5.16 -12.61 5.38
C LEU A 330 5.41 -11.86 4.07
N SER A 331 6.06 -10.70 4.19
CA SER A 331 6.53 -9.96 3.03
C SER A 331 7.47 -10.82 2.17
N PRO A 332 7.28 -10.88 0.84
CA PRO A 332 8.14 -11.65 -0.07
C PRO A 332 9.55 -11.03 -0.22
N GLU A 333 9.85 -9.94 0.48
CA GLU A 333 11.15 -9.30 0.51
C GLU A 333 12.09 -9.89 1.57
N LEU A 334 11.58 -10.74 2.46
CA LEU A 334 12.38 -11.40 3.49
C LEU A 334 13.20 -12.55 2.91
N THR A 335 14.40 -12.75 3.46
CA THR A 335 15.24 -13.92 3.18
C THR A 335 14.80 -15.12 4.02
N LEU A 336 15.20 -16.34 3.65
CA LEU A 336 14.88 -17.54 4.45
C LEU A 336 15.42 -17.46 5.91
N PRO A 337 16.65 -16.95 6.17
CA PRO A 337 17.11 -16.72 7.53
C PRO A 337 16.24 -15.71 8.29
N GLN A 338 15.82 -14.61 7.65
CA GLN A 338 14.93 -13.64 8.28
C GLN A 338 13.59 -14.27 8.63
N ILE A 339 13.02 -15.10 7.74
CA ILE A 339 11.77 -15.83 8.01
C ILE A 339 11.94 -16.78 9.19
N ARG A 340 13.05 -17.53 9.27
CA ARG A 340 13.37 -18.41 10.40
C ARG A 340 13.32 -17.69 11.74
N ASP A 341 13.91 -16.50 11.78
CA ASP A 341 14.08 -15.71 13.02
C ASP A 341 12.77 -14.98 13.44
N MET A 342 11.68 -15.17 12.70
CA MET A 342 10.35 -14.61 13.03
C MET A 342 9.58 -15.59 13.92
N HIS A 343 9.59 -15.39 15.24
CA HIS A 343 9.01 -16.32 16.21
C HIS A 343 7.51 -16.11 16.48
N PHE A 344 6.70 -16.20 15.43
CA PHE A 344 5.23 -16.18 15.51
C PHE A 344 4.61 -17.03 14.39
N ALA A 345 3.30 -17.29 14.48
CA ALA A 345 2.56 -18.01 13.44
C ALA A 345 2.61 -17.26 12.10
N LYS A 346 3.24 -17.88 11.10
CA LYS A 346 3.63 -17.24 9.85
C LYS A 346 3.46 -18.17 8.66
N SER A 347 3.26 -17.59 7.49
CA SER A 347 3.27 -18.30 6.21
C SER A 347 4.15 -17.59 5.18
N THR A 348 4.72 -18.35 4.25
CA THR A 348 5.63 -17.83 3.22
C THR A 348 5.06 -18.02 1.82
N ILE A 349 5.17 -17.02 0.94
CA ILE A 349 4.68 -17.11 -0.45
C ILE A 349 5.63 -17.97 -1.30
N ILE A 350 5.31 -19.23 -1.50
CA ILE A 350 6.21 -20.18 -2.19
C ILE A 350 6.00 -20.25 -3.70
N TYR A 351 4.87 -19.71 -4.19
CA TYR A 351 4.56 -19.68 -5.62
C TYR A 351 3.68 -18.49 -6.00
N GLY A 352 3.94 -17.92 -7.18
CA GLY A 352 2.99 -17.09 -7.91
C GLY A 352 3.56 -15.76 -8.41
N HIS A 353 2.81 -15.12 -9.29
CA HIS A 353 3.14 -13.78 -9.80
C HIS A 353 2.78 -12.72 -8.75
N LEU A 354 3.80 -12.17 -8.09
CA LEU A 354 3.61 -11.18 -7.03
C LEU A 354 2.93 -9.90 -7.56
N PRO A 355 1.90 -9.38 -6.88
CA PRO A 355 1.41 -8.03 -7.09
C PRO A 355 2.45 -6.99 -6.65
N LEU A 356 3.09 -6.34 -7.62
CA LEU A 356 4.21 -5.42 -7.39
C LEU A 356 3.77 -3.99 -7.04
N MET A 357 2.69 -3.53 -7.66
CA MET A 357 2.07 -2.24 -7.38
C MET A 357 0.56 -2.36 -7.54
N THR A 358 -0.20 -1.66 -6.70
CA THR A 358 -1.62 -1.41 -6.90
C THR A 358 -1.77 0.07 -7.23
N LEU A 359 -2.36 0.40 -8.37
CA LEU A 359 -2.38 1.75 -8.90
C LEU A 359 -3.77 2.36 -8.73
N GLU A 360 -3.82 3.57 -8.15
CA GLU A 360 -5.08 4.32 -8.05
C GLU A 360 -5.43 4.97 -9.39
N LYS A 361 -4.44 5.58 -10.05
CA LYS A 361 -4.59 6.07 -11.42
C LYS A 361 -4.47 4.86 -12.38
N PRO A 362 -5.49 4.56 -13.20
CA PRO A 362 -5.42 3.47 -14.16
C PRO A 362 -4.30 3.66 -15.19
N VAL A 363 -3.75 2.54 -15.65
CA VAL A 363 -2.79 2.43 -16.74
C VAL A 363 -3.52 1.74 -17.87
N GLU A 364 -3.79 2.46 -18.96
CA GLU A 364 -4.57 2.00 -20.11
C GLU A 364 -3.77 1.03 -21.01
N GLU A 365 -2.97 0.13 -20.42
CA GLU A 365 -2.08 -0.79 -21.11
C GLU A 365 -2.14 -2.19 -20.46
N PRO A 366 -2.12 -3.27 -21.24
CA PRO A 366 -2.24 -4.64 -20.70
C PRO A 366 -0.96 -5.12 -19.98
N HIS A 367 0.18 -4.47 -20.23
CA HIS A 367 1.45 -4.78 -19.61
C HIS A 367 2.41 -3.59 -19.71
N LEU A 368 3.47 -3.60 -18.90
CA LEU A 368 4.58 -2.65 -18.96
C LEU A 368 5.86 -3.38 -19.39
N LYS A 369 6.47 -3.00 -20.52
CA LYS A 369 7.76 -3.52 -20.96
C LYS A 369 8.87 -2.54 -20.60
N ASP A 370 9.86 -2.98 -19.82
CA ASP A 370 11.00 -2.12 -19.48
C ASP A 370 12.04 -2.02 -20.60
N ARG A 371 13.07 -1.20 -20.39
CA ARG A 371 14.19 -1.02 -21.34
C ARG A 371 15.02 -2.27 -21.62
N ARG A 372 14.95 -3.29 -20.76
CA ARG A 372 15.62 -4.59 -20.93
C ARG A 372 14.74 -5.60 -21.68
N GLY A 373 13.51 -5.20 -22.03
CA GLY A 373 12.53 -6.06 -22.66
C GLY A 373 11.74 -6.94 -21.70
N VAL A 374 11.90 -6.76 -20.38
CA VAL A 374 11.14 -7.50 -19.37
C VAL A 374 9.70 -6.99 -19.34
N VAL A 375 8.74 -7.92 -19.40
CA VAL A 375 7.31 -7.62 -19.45
C VAL A 375 6.66 -7.85 -18.09
N PHE A 376 6.01 -6.82 -17.56
CA PHE A 376 5.24 -6.85 -16.32
C PHE A 376 3.74 -6.81 -16.66
N PRO A 377 3.00 -7.92 -16.50
CA PRO A 377 1.57 -7.97 -16.81
C PRO A 377 0.75 -7.05 -15.91
N LEU A 378 -0.32 -6.46 -16.45
CA LEU A 378 -1.33 -5.76 -15.67
C LEU A 378 -2.60 -6.59 -15.57
N VAL A 379 -3.18 -6.64 -14.37
CA VAL A 379 -4.48 -7.26 -14.12
C VAL A 379 -5.38 -6.30 -13.36
N ARG A 380 -6.70 -6.52 -13.44
CA ARG A 380 -7.70 -5.76 -12.69
C ARG A 380 -8.08 -6.51 -11.41
N ALA A 381 -7.91 -5.89 -10.25
CA ALA A 381 -8.34 -6.45 -8.98
C ALA A 381 -8.95 -5.35 -8.09
N GLY A 382 -10.15 -5.59 -7.54
CA GLY A 382 -10.83 -4.62 -6.66
C GLY A 382 -11.06 -3.25 -7.33
N GLY A 383 -11.33 -3.24 -8.64
CA GLY A 383 -11.48 -2.00 -9.39
C GLY A 383 -10.19 -1.17 -9.50
N ARG A 384 -9.01 -1.81 -9.40
CA ARG A 384 -7.70 -1.16 -9.57
C ARG A 384 -6.78 -1.95 -10.46
N ASP A 385 -5.84 -1.24 -11.08
CA ASP A 385 -4.82 -1.88 -11.91
C ASP A 385 -3.70 -2.36 -11.00
N VAL A 386 -3.27 -3.59 -11.25
CA VAL A 386 -2.25 -4.26 -10.46
C VAL A 386 -1.15 -4.71 -11.40
N VAL A 387 0.03 -4.16 -11.20
CA VAL A 387 1.24 -4.59 -11.92
C VAL A 387 1.74 -5.86 -11.26
N LEU A 388 1.87 -6.94 -12.03
CA LEU A 388 2.41 -8.20 -11.54
C LEU A 388 3.89 -8.35 -11.90
N ASN A 389 4.56 -9.25 -11.18
CA ASN A 389 5.91 -9.67 -11.53
C ASN A 389 5.95 -10.32 -12.92
N SER A 390 7.10 -10.22 -13.59
CA SER A 390 7.29 -10.79 -14.92
C SER A 390 7.32 -12.32 -14.93
N VAL A 391 7.89 -12.90 -13.87
CA VAL A 391 8.00 -14.34 -13.65
C VAL A 391 7.50 -14.69 -12.25
N PRO A 392 6.98 -15.90 -12.00
CA PRO A 392 6.49 -16.26 -10.68
C PRO A 392 7.65 -16.42 -9.68
N VAL A 393 7.36 -16.14 -8.40
CA VAL A 393 8.16 -16.71 -7.32
C VAL A 393 8.00 -18.23 -7.37
N TYR A 394 9.08 -18.96 -7.12
CA TYR A 394 9.05 -20.42 -7.13
C TYR A 394 10.01 -21.02 -6.10
N MET A 395 9.43 -21.68 -5.10
CA MET A 395 10.14 -22.41 -4.04
C MET A 395 9.61 -23.85 -3.87
N LEU A 396 8.83 -24.36 -4.83
CA LEU A 396 8.15 -25.67 -4.71
C LEU A 396 9.14 -26.84 -4.62
N ASP A 397 10.30 -26.72 -5.27
CA ASP A 397 11.43 -27.66 -5.25
C ASP A 397 12.37 -27.48 -4.04
N LYS A 398 12.11 -26.49 -3.18
CA LYS A 398 12.98 -26.10 -2.06
C LYS A 398 12.41 -26.49 -0.70
N LYS A 399 11.74 -27.64 -0.61
CA LYS A 399 11.07 -28.13 0.61
C LYS A 399 11.97 -28.17 1.85
N ALA A 400 13.23 -28.60 1.71
CA ALA A 400 14.17 -28.64 2.83
C ALA A 400 14.51 -27.24 3.38
N ALA A 401 14.71 -26.27 2.48
CA ALA A 401 14.99 -24.89 2.86
C ALA A 401 13.77 -24.22 3.52
N LEU A 402 12.57 -24.45 2.97
CA LEU A 402 11.31 -23.99 3.57
C LEU A 402 11.05 -24.61 4.95
N LYS A 403 11.31 -25.91 5.11
CA LYS A 403 11.20 -26.58 6.42
C LYS A 403 12.16 -25.99 7.46
N LYS A 404 13.37 -25.62 7.05
CA LYS A 404 14.35 -24.94 7.91
C LYS A 404 13.94 -23.52 8.28
N ALA A 405 13.30 -22.79 7.36
CA ALA A 405 12.73 -21.47 7.65
C ALA A 405 11.49 -21.54 8.56
N GLY A 406 10.74 -22.65 8.49
CA GLY A 406 9.58 -22.89 9.33
C GLY A 406 8.35 -22.04 8.98
N GLY A 407 7.21 -22.38 9.58
CA GLY A 407 5.92 -21.77 9.28
C GLY A 407 5.23 -22.39 8.05
N GLY A 408 4.01 -21.93 7.80
CA GLY A 408 3.17 -22.37 6.69
C GLY A 408 3.62 -21.88 5.32
N VAL A 409 2.85 -22.24 4.31
CA VAL A 409 3.10 -21.91 2.89
C VAL A 409 1.86 -21.31 2.25
N HIS A 410 2.09 -20.39 1.32
CA HIS A 410 1.05 -19.70 0.57
C HIS A 410 1.34 -19.73 -0.93
N LEU A 411 0.35 -20.11 -1.75
CA LEU A 411 0.40 -20.05 -3.21
C LEU A 411 -0.52 -18.95 -3.74
N MET A 412 -0.08 -18.23 -4.78
CA MET A 412 -0.87 -17.17 -5.43
C MET A 412 -1.20 -17.51 -6.88
N PHE A 413 -2.46 -17.83 -7.14
CA PHE A 413 -2.99 -18.11 -8.47
C PHE A 413 -3.81 -16.91 -8.96
N ILE A 414 -3.19 -16.02 -9.72
CA ILE A 414 -3.82 -14.78 -10.19
C ILE A 414 -4.14 -14.88 -11.69
N ARG A 415 -3.23 -15.44 -12.48
CA ARG A 415 -3.35 -15.50 -13.95
C ARG A 415 -3.41 -16.92 -14.49
N GLU A 416 -3.07 -17.88 -13.65
CA GLU A 416 -2.94 -19.29 -13.99
C GLU A 416 -4.32 -19.86 -14.35
N THR A 417 -4.41 -20.55 -15.48
CA THR A 417 -5.59 -21.32 -15.89
C THR A 417 -5.82 -22.51 -14.95
N PRO A 418 -7.03 -23.09 -14.90
CA PRO A 418 -7.28 -24.27 -14.07
C PRO A 418 -6.32 -25.44 -14.35
N GLN A 419 -5.91 -25.62 -15.61
CA GLN A 419 -4.97 -26.67 -15.99
C GLN A 419 -3.55 -26.39 -15.48
N GLU A 420 -3.09 -25.13 -15.56
CA GLU A 420 -1.80 -24.73 -14.98
C GLU A 420 -1.82 -24.90 -13.46
N VAL A 421 -2.90 -24.48 -12.78
CA VAL A 421 -3.05 -24.70 -11.33
C VAL A 421 -2.89 -26.17 -10.96
N LYS A 422 -3.53 -27.08 -11.71
CA LYS A 422 -3.39 -28.52 -11.49
C LYS A 422 -1.93 -29.00 -11.62
N GLN A 423 -1.21 -28.51 -12.63
CA GLN A 423 0.21 -28.84 -12.83
C GLN A 423 1.09 -28.28 -11.70
N ILE A 424 0.82 -27.06 -11.25
CA ILE A 424 1.56 -26.40 -10.17
C ILE A 424 1.30 -27.10 -8.83
N MET A 425 0.06 -27.49 -8.54
CA MET A 425 -0.27 -28.26 -7.35
C MET A 425 0.44 -29.61 -7.34
N LYS A 426 0.47 -30.31 -8.49
CA LYS A 426 1.29 -31.53 -8.64
C LYS A 426 2.77 -31.25 -8.34
N ALA A 427 3.33 -30.17 -8.89
CA ALA A 427 4.71 -29.77 -8.63
C ALA A 427 4.97 -29.44 -7.16
N PHE A 428 4.03 -28.81 -6.47
CA PHE A 428 4.08 -28.56 -5.03
C PHE A 428 4.10 -29.87 -4.23
N HIS A 429 3.22 -30.82 -4.57
CA HIS A 429 3.15 -32.13 -3.89
C HIS A 429 4.41 -32.97 -4.12
N GLU A 430 4.90 -33.03 -5.35
CA GLU A 430 6.05 -33.87 -5.73
C GLU A 430 7.40 -33.16 -5.49
N GLY A 431 7.42 -31.83 -5.36
CA GLY A 431 8.66 -31.05 -5.24
C GLY A 431 9.41 -30.94 -6.57
N LEU A 432 8.68 -30.80 -7.68
CA LEU A 432 9.26 -30.76 -9.02
C LEU A 432 9.99 -29.43 -9.28
N PRO A 433 11.00 -29.42 -10.16
CA PRO A 433 11.64 -28.19 -10.60
C PRO A 433 10.70 -27.32 -11.45
N PRO A 434 10.98 -26.02 -11.59
CA PRO A 434 10.20 -25.13 -12.46
C PRO A 434 10.37 -25.53 -13.94
N GLN A 435 9.31 -25.34 -14.73
CA GLN A 435 9.32 -25.58 -16.18
C GLN A 435 9.53 -24.29 -17.00
N THR A 436 9.49 -23.14 -16.34
CA THR A 436 9.61 -21.81 -16.95
C THR A 436 10.61 -20.96 -16.17
N ASP A 437 10.91 -19.76 -16.67
CA ASP A 437 11.69 -18.79 -15.92
C ASP A 437 11.00 -18.43 -14.60
N ILE A 438 11.79 -18.30 -13.54
CA ILE A 438 11.32 -18.06 -12.18
C ILE A 438 12.16 -17.02 -11.45
N LYS A 439 11.61 -16.55 -10.33
CA LYS A 439 12.35 -15.84 -9.29
C LYS A 439 12.38 -16.68 -8.01
N ARG A 440 13.54 -16.71 -7.34
CA ARG A 440 13.69 -17.35 -6.02
C ARG A 440 13.76 -16.33 -4.91
N MET A 441 13.39 -16.76 -3.70
CA MET A 441 13.76 -16.04 -2.48
C MET A 441 15.28 -16.12 -2.29
N LYS A 442 15.83 -15.12 -1.61
CA LYS A 442 17.24 -15.14 -1.23
C LYS A 442 17.44 -16.14 -0.09
N GLU A 443 18.34 -17.10 -0.32
CA GLU A 443 18.78 -18.10 0.66
C GLU A 443 19.75 -17.47 1.69
#